data_AF-A0A5C2CZ71-F1
#
_entry.id   AF-A0A5C2CZ71-F1
#
_cell.length_a   1.000
_cell.length_b   1.000
_cell.length_c   1.000
_cell.angle_alpha   90.00
_cell.angle_beta   90.00
_cell.angle_gamma   90.00
#
_symmetry.space_group_name_H-M   'P 1'
#
loop_
_entity.id
_entity.type
_entity.pdbx_description
1 polymer ?
#
loop_
_entity_poly.entity_id
_entity_poly.type
_entity_poly.pdbx_seq_one_letter_code
_entity_poly.pdbx_strand_id
1 'polypeptide(L)'
;MREILSLYVGLPPGRLRFGYNAFGKPELIGAPGETGVRFNLSHAGGLALYAVAAGWEVGVDIEVVSEGVPCEELSERFFSRRERAALLALPAGDRRRAFFECWARKEAYIKGRSEGLSLPLDSFDVSQASGAPAVLLATRDDRPGAARWSLRELAAGPGYAAAVAPRAAAGVCAVGVGRVTNRLNEGSVLWEVIPELAEVLFKGREAVPSSRTDRPE
;
A
#
# COMPACT_ATOMS: atom_id res chain seq x y z
N MET A 1 -3.05 12.87 -10.41
CA MET A 1 -1.86 12.93 -9.53
C MET A 1 -1.20 14.30 -9.44
N ARG A 2 -0.91 14.99 -10.55
CA ARG A 2 -0.34 16.35 -10.52
C ARG A 2 -1.20 17.33 -9.72
N GLU A 3 -2.51 17.34 -9.96
CA GLU A 3 -3.49 18.13 -9.21
C GLU A 3 -3.47 17.86 -7.70
N ILE A 4 -3.31 16.61 -7.30
CA ILE A 4 -3.26 16.22 -5.89
C ILE A 4 -1.95 16.74 -5.29
N LEU A 5 -0.81 16.43 -5.89
CA LEU A 5 0.51 16.80 -5.37
C LEU A 5 0.73 18.32 -5.34
N SER A 6 0.12 19.09 -6.24
CA SER A 6 0.20 20.56 -6.21
C SER A 6 -0.34 21.15 -4.91
N LEU A 7 -1.35 20.52 -4.31
CA LEU A 7 -1.92 20.96 -3.03
C LEU A 7 -0.93 20.75 -1.87
N TYR A 8 -0.12 19.70 -1.91
CA TYR A 8 0.85 19.39 -0.87
C TYR A 8 2.14 20.21 -0.97
N VAL A 9 2.54 20.62 -2.17
CA VAL A 9 3.81 21.34 -2.39
C VAL A 9 3.66 22.82 -2.74
N GLY A 10 2.42 23.32 -2.88
CA GLY A 10 2.16 24.73 -3.18
C GLY A 10 2.65 25.17 -4.56
N LEU A 11 2.75 24.26 -5.53
CA LEU A 11 3.18 24.55 -6.90
C LEU A 11 2.07 24.22 -7.90
N PRO A 12 1.92 25.00 -8.99
CA PRO A 12 0.99 24.64 -10.06
C PRO A 12 1.27 23.23 -10.64
N PRO A 13 0.23 22.44 -11.00
CA PRO A 13 0.37 21.08 -11.54
C PRO A 13 1.38 20.95 -12.69
N GLY A 14 1.40 21.94 -13.59
CA GLY A 14 2.31 22.01 -14.74
C GLY A 14 3.77 22.31 -14.39
N ARG A 15 4.05 22.82 -13.19
CA ARG A 15 5.41 23.09 -12.71
C ARG A 15 6.01 21.91 -11.93
N LEU A 16 5.22 20.89 -11.62
CA LEU A 16 5.72 19.69 -10.95
C LEU A 16 6.64 18.89 -11.89
N ARG A 17 7.81 18.51 -11.40
CA ARG A 17 8.77 17.68 -12.12
C ARG A 17 8.86 16.31 -11.47
N PHE A 18 8.85 15.26 -12.29
CA PHE A 18 8.95 13.89 -11.84
C PHE A 18 10.27 13.29 -12.32
N GLY A 19 10.87 12.46 -11.49
CA GLY A 19 11.89 11.50 -11.89
C GLY A 19 11.46 10.10 -11.52
N TYR A 20 12.33 9.14 -11.81
CA TYR A 20 12.12 7.73 -11.52
C TYR A 20 13.36 7.19 -10.83
N ASN A 21 13.18 6.39 -9.79
CA ASN A 21 14.28 5.68 -9.17
C ASN A 21 14.74 4.49 -10.04
N ALA A 22 15.76 3.76 -9.59
CA ALA A 22 16.32 2.61 -10.31
C ALA A 22 15.31 1.48 -10.60
N PHE A 23 14.17 1.47 -9.91
CA PHE A 23 13.12 0.47 -10.01
C PHE A 23 11.85 1.02 -10.69
N GLY A 24 11.92 2.21 -11.29
CA GLY A 24 10.81 2.82 -12.01
C GLY A 24 9.73 3.43 -11.10
N LYS A 25 9.98 3.59 -9.80
CA LYS A 25 9.04 4.30 -8.91
C LYS A 25 9.14 5.80 -9.18
N PRO A 26 8.02 6.49 -9.47
CA PRO A 26 8.04 7.92 -9.71
C PRO A 26 8.25 8.71 -8.41
N GLU A 27 9.04 9.77 -8.48
CA GLU A 27 9.36 10.66 -7.35
C GLU A 27 9.27 12.12 -7.78
N LEU A 28 8.92 13.01 -6.85
CA LEU A 28 8.87 14.45 -7.11
C LEU A 28 10.28 15.05 -7.00
N ILE A 29 10.73 15.77 -8.03
CA ILE A 29 12.06 16.41 -8.08
C ILE A 29 11.93 17.93 -7.95
N GLY A 30 12.81 18.52 -7.13
CA GLY A 30 13.00 19.98 -7.11
C GLY A 30 11.83 20.76 -6.50
N ALA A 31 11.03 20.11 -5.65
CA ALA A 31 10.01 20.81 -4.87
C ALA A 31 10.69 21.76 -3.85
N PRO A 32 10.23 23.03 -3.73
CA PRO A 32 10.78 23.99 -2.78
C PRO A 32 10.76 23.46 -1.34
N GLY A 33 11.85 23.62 -0.60
CA GLY A 33 11.88 23.39 0.85
C GLY A 33 11.92 21.92 1.29
N GLU A 34 12.57 21.03 0.54
CA GLU A 34 12.75 19.61 0.90
C GLU A 34 11.49 19.00 1.52
N THR A 35 10.34 19.21 0.88
CA THR A 35 9.01 18.85 1.42
C THR A 35 8.90 17.39 1.90
N GLY A 36 9.83 16.52 1.48
CA GLY A 36 9.85 15.11 1.82
C GLY A 36 8.64 14.37 1.27
N VAL A 37 7.90 14.97 0.33
CA VAL A 37 6.67 14.40 -0.20
C VAL A 37 7.00 13.13 -0.98
N ARG A 38 6.49 12.01 -0.46
CA ARG A 38 6.49 10.70 -1.11
C ARG A 38 5.07 10.37 -1.50
N PHE A 39 4.91 9.62 -2.58
CA PHE A 39 3.60 9.21 -3.04
C PHE A 39 3.63 7.85 -3.71
N ASN A 40 2.46 7.23 -3.81
CA ASN A 40 2.27 6.03 -4.58
C ASN A 40 0.85 6.01 -5.18
N LEU A 41 0.70 5.30 -6.30
CA LEU A 41 -0.54 5.18 -7.05
C LEU A 41 -0.67 3.74 -7.53
N SER A 42 -1.87 3.18 -7.42
CA SER A 42 -2.28 1.92 -8.04
C SER A 42 -3.66 2.10 -8.66
N HIS A 43 -4.04 1.25 -9.61
CA HIS A 43 -5.36 1.29 -10.23
C HIS A 43 -5.81 -0.11 -10.64
N ALA A 44 -7.10 -0.39 -10.50
CA ALA A 44 -7.70 -1.63 -10.95
C ALA A 44 -9.17 -1.40 -11.28
N GLY A 45 -9.65 -2.07 -12.33
CA GLY A 45 -11.00 -1.85 -12.84
C GLY A 45 -11.25 -0.37 -13.15
N GLY A 46 -12.29 0.19 -12.53
CA GLY A 46 -12.65 1.61 -12.65
C GLY A 46 -12.15 2.50 -11.51
N LEU A 47 -11.23 2.02 -10.66
CA LEU A 47 -10.75 2.75 -9.48
C LEU A 47 -9.25 3.04 -9.56
N ALA A 48 -8.85 4.20 -9.04
CA ALA A 48 -7.48 4.55 -8.72
C ALA A 48 -7.35 4.74 -7.22
N LEU A 49 -6.29 4.19 -6.65
CA LEU A 49 -5.92 4.36 -5.26
C LEU A 49 -4.59 5.11 -5.19
N TYR A 50 -4.52 6.17 -4.40
CA TYR A 50 -3.29 6.93 -4.21
C TYR A 50 -2.99 7.14 -2.73
N ALA A 51 -1.71 7.34 -2.42
CA ALA A 51 -1.27 7.83 -1.13
C ALA A 51 -0.23 8.93 -1.28
N VAL A 52 -0.26 9.87 -0.35
CA VAL A 52 0.73 10.94 -0.18
C VAL A 52 1.20 10.94 1.26
N ALA A 53 2.51 11.04 1.45
CA ALA A 53 3.18 11.01 2.73
C ALA A 53 4.23 12.12 2.79
N ALA A 54 4.49 12.66 3.97
CA ALA A 54 5.56 13.63 4.20
C ALA A 54 6.68 12.98 5.03
N GLY A 55 7.87 12.86 4.45
CA GLY A 55 9.09 12.41 5.14
C GLY A 55 9.26 10.89 5.26
N TRP A 56 8.33 10.07 4.78
CA TRP A 56 8.50 8.61 4.76
C TRP A 56 7.91 7.95 3.51
N GLU A 57 8.37 6.73 3.27
CA GLU A 57 7.90 5.89 2.18
C GLU A 57 6.47 5.41 2.41
N VAL A 58 5.72 5.32 1.32
CA VAL A 58 4.37 4.76 1.31
C VAL A 58 4.17 3.97 0.02
N GLY A 59 3.43 2.86 0.12
CA GLY A 59 2.92 2.11 -1.01
C GLY A 59 1.44 1.85 -0.86
N VAL A 60 0.73 1.78 -1.97
CA VAL A 60 -0.68 1.41 -2.05
C VAL A 60 -0.88 0.39 -3.14
N ASP A 61 -1.88 -0.45 -2.96
CA ASP A 61 -2.32 -1.34 -4.03
C ASP A 61 -3.82 -1.59 -3.99
N ILE A 62 -4.39 -1.83 -5.17
CA ILE A 62 -5.81 -2.13 -5.36
C ILE A 62 -5.96 -3.18 -6.45
N GLU A 63 -6.81 -4.17 -6.22
CA GLU A 63 -7.08 -5.30 -7.10
C GLU A 63 -8.59 -5.51 -7.28
N VAL A 64 -9.00 -5.93 -8.47
CA VAL A 64 -10.38 -6.38 -8.73
C VAL A 64 -10.50 -7.85 -8.33
N VAL A 65 -11.43 -8.16 -7.43
CA VAL A 65 -11.75 -9.54 -7.06
C VAL A 65 -12.45 -10.20 -8.26
N SER A 66 -11.71 -11.04 -8.99
CA SER A 66 -12.14 -11.63 -10.25
C SER A 66 -12.10 -13.16 -10.21
N GLU A 67 -13.11 -13.79 -10.82
CA GLU A 67 -13.18 -15.24 -11.00
C GLU A 67 -12.12 -15.78 -11.97
N GLY A 68 -11.68 -14.94 -12.92
CA GLY A 68 -10.74 -15.35 -13.98
C GLY A 68 -9.28 -15.49 -13.54
N VAL A 69 -8.96 -15.17 -12.28
CA VAL A 69 -7.59 -15.27 -11.75
C VAL A 69 -7.37 -16.65 -11.12
N PRO A 70 -6.29 -17.38 -11.49
CA PRO A 70 -5.96 -18.68 -10.91
C PRO A 70 -5.29 -18.52 -9.53
N CYS A 71 -6.11 -18.17 -8.52
CA CYS A 71 -5.63 -17.84 -7.17
C CYS A 71 -4.79 -18.96 -6.52
N GLU A 72 -5.13 -20.23 -6.75
CA GLU A 72 -4.39 -21.35 -6.16
C GLU A 72 -2.96 -21.45 -6.71
N GLU A 73 -2.78 -21.40 -8.04
CA GLU A 73 -1.47 -21.44 -8.69
C GLU A 73 -0.60 -20.24 -8.27
N LEU A 74 -1.19 -19.04 -8.26
CA LEU A 74 -0.48 -17.83 -7.86
C LEU A 74 -0.09 -17.87 -6.38
N SER A 75 -0.96 -18.39 -5.51
CA SER A 75 -0.62 -18.55 -4.09
C SER A 75 0.51 -19.57 -3.88
N GLU A 76 0.59 -20.62 -4.71
CA GLU A 76 1.68 -21.59 -4.63
C GLU A 76 3.03 -21.00 -5.07
N ARG A 77 3.01 -20.10 -6.03
CA ARG A 77 4.23 -19.48 -6.58
C ARG A 77 4.73 -18.29 -5.78
N PHE A 78 3.83 -17.50 -5.19
CA PHE A 78 4.18 -16.19 -4.64
C PHE A 78 3.91 -16.04 -3.15
N PHE A 79 3.06 -16.88 -2.55
CA PHE A 79 2.83 -16.80 -1.10
C PHE A 79 3.80 -17.70 -0.35
N SER A 80 4.13 -17.31 0.87
CA SER A 80 4.91 -18.18 1.75
C SER A 80 4.11 -19.43 2.13
N ARG A 81 4.79 -20.47 2.62
CA ARG A 81 4.12 -21.69 3.09
C ARG A 81 3.08 -21.40 4.19
N ARG A 82 3.38 -20.47 5.10
CA ARG A 82 2.49 -20.07 6.19
C ARG A 82 1.25 -19.38 5.65
N GLU A 83 1.46 -18.46 4.71
CA GLU A 83 0.40 -17.77 4.00
C GLU A 83 -0.47 -18.77 3.25
N ARG A 84 0.08 -19.59 2.36
CA ARG A 84 -0.72 -20.58 1.63
C ARG A 84 -1.52 -21.51 2.56
N ALA A 85 -0.93 -21.97 3.67
CA ALA A 85 -1.63 -22.81 4.63
C ALA A 85 -2.83 -22.09 5.29
N ALA A 86 -2.68 -20.83 5.67
CA ALA A 86 -3.78 -20.04 6.23
C ALA A 86 -4.90 -19.79 5.20
N LEU A 87 -4.55 -19.53 3.94
CA LEU A 87 -5.50 -19.35 2.85
C LEU A 87 -6.34 -20.61 2.62
N LEU A 88 -5.67 -21.78 2.57
CA LEU A 88 -6.33 -23.07 2.34
C LEU A 88 -7.19 -23.52 3.54
N ALA A 89 -6.91 -23.02 4.75
CA ALA A 89 -7.71 -23.29 5.93
C ALA A 89 -9.07 -22.56 5.95
N LEU A 90 -9.26 -21.54 5.11
CA LEU A 90 -10.53 -20.82 5.00
C LEU A 90 -11.61 -21.64 4.27
N PRO A 91 -12.91 -21.37 4.55
CA PRO A 91 -14.01 -21.88 3.74
C PRO A 91 -13.82 -21.53 2.27
N ALA A 92 -14.18 -22.43 1.35
CA ALA A 92 -13.94 -22.27 -0.08
C ALA A 92 -14.47 -20.93 -0.65
N GLY A 93 -15.62 -20.46 -0.17
CA GLY A 93 -16.21 -19.18 -0.58
C GLY A 93 -15.40 -17.94 -0.18
N ASP A 94 -14.58 -18.02 0.86
CA ASP A 94 -13.82 -16.88 1.38
C ASP A 94 -12.40 -16.80 0.80
N ARG A 95 -11.89 -17.93 0.27
CA ARG A 95 -10.50 -18.05 -0.21
C ARG A 95 -10.15 -17.05 -1.28
N ARG A 96 -11.03 -16.83 -2.26
CA ARG A 96 -10.74 -15.91 -3.38
C ARG A 96 -10.55 -14.49 -2.88
N ARG A 97 -11.48 -13.99 -2.06
CA ARG A 97 -11.35 -12.65 -1.46
C ARG A 97 -10.09 -12.54 -0.61
N ALA A 98 -9.82 -13.52 0.25
CA ALA A 98 -8.61 -13.54 1.07
C ALA A 98 -7.31 -13.57 0.24
N PHE A 99 -7.31 -14.23 -0.92
CA PHE A 99 -6.19 -14.20 -1.86
C PHE A 99 -5.91 -12.78 -2.35
N PHE A 100 -6.92 -12.07 -2.86
CA PHE A 100 -6.74 -10.70 -3.37
C PHE A 100 -6.38 -9.71 -2.27
N GLU A 101 -6.94 -9.86 -1.08
CA GLU A 101 -6.56 -9.08 0.10
C GLU A 101 -5.08 -9.31 0.48
N CYS A 102 -4.62 -10.57 0.48
CA CYS A 102 -3.23 -10.91 0.72
C CYS A 102 -2.32 -10.35 -0.39
N TRP A 103 -2.74 -10.47 -1.65
CA TRP A 103 -2.01 -9.94 -2.80
C TRP A 103 -1.81 -8.42 -2.71
N ALA A 104 -2.90 -7.67 -2.54
CA ALA A 104 -2.85 -6.21 -2.43
C ALA A 104 -1.98 -5.76 -1.25
N ARG A 105 -2.05 -6.47 -0.12
CA ARG A 105 -1.19 -6.25 1.05
C ARG A 105 0.30 -6.41 0.72
N LYS A 106 0.67 -7.45 -0.03
CA LYS A 106 2.06 -7.71 -0.43
C LYS A 106 2.58 -6.68 -1.44
N GLU A 107 1.78 -6.37 -2.45
CA GLU A 107 2.11 -5.36 -3.46
C GLU A 107 2.23 -3.96 -2.87
N ALA A 108 1.33 -3.57 -1.96
CA ALA A 108 1.43 -2.29 -1.26
C ALA A 108 2.74 -2.18 -0.46
N TYR A 109 3.15 -3.26 0.22
CA TYR A 109 4.41 -3.30 0.94
C TYR A 109 5.63 -3.15 0.02
N ILE A 110 5.66 -3.89 -1.09
CA ILE A 110 6.73 -3.83 -2.10
C ILE A 110 6.83 -2.42 -2.71
N LYS A 111 5.70 -1.86 -3.13
CA LYS A 111 5.61 -0.48 -3.66
C LYS A 111 6.06 0.55 -2.64
N GLY A 112 5.81 0.28 -1.36
CA GLY A 112 6.31 1.06 -0.25
C GLY A 112 7.83 1.07 -0.20
N ARG A 113 8.47 -0.10 -0.19
CA ARG A 113 9.93 -0.23 -0.06
C ARG A 113 10.74 0.42 -1.19
N SER A 114 10.10 0.76 -2.31
CA SER A 114 10.75 1.39 -3.47
C SER A 114 11.78 0.51 -4.18
N GLU A 115 11.85 -0.79 -3.85
CA GLU A 115 12.78 -1.78 -4.40
C GLU A 115 12.19 -2.56 -5.59
N GLY A 116 10.95 -2.25 -6.00
CA GLY A 116 10.26 -2.95 -7.09
C GLY A 116 10.06 -4.46 -6.82
N LEU A 117 9.82 -5.24 -7.89
CA LEU A 117 9.66 -6.71 -7.82
C LEU A 117 10.95 -7.46 -7.45
N SER A 118 12.04 -6.77 -7.15
CA SER A 118 13.30 -7.39 -6.74
C SER A 118 13.24 -8.03 -5.34
N LEU A 119 12.19 -7.73 -4.56
CA LEU A 119 11.88 -8.41 -3.31
C LEU A 119 11.01 -9.65 -3.61
N PRO A 120 11.49 -10.89 -3.38
CA PRO A 120 10.68 -12.08 -3.56
C PRO A 120 9.44 -12.02 -2.66
N LEU A 121 8.26 -12.27 -3.24
CA LEU A 121 6.99 -12.22 -2.52
C LEU A 121 6.94 -13.24 -1.36
N ASP A 122 7.70 -14.33 -1.42
CA ASP A 122 7.82 -15.31 -0.34
C ASP A 122 8.86 -14.92 0.74
N SER A 123 9.56 -13.79 0.63
CA SER A 123 10.55 -13.33 1.62
C SER A 123 9.94 -12.62 2.84
N PHE A 124 8.64 -12.35 2.81
CA PHE A 124 7.89 -11.75 3.92
C PHE A 124 6.46 -12.30 4.02
N ASP A 125 5.88 -12.20 5.21
CA ASP A 125 4.52 -12.66 5.49
C ASP A 125 3.60 -11.49 5.84
N VAL A 126 2.40 -11.45 5.26
CA VAL A 126 1.31 -10.54 5.66
C VAL A 126 0.15 -11.32 6.28
N SER A 127 -0.67 -10.66 7.10
CA SER A 127 -1.89 -11.29 7.62
C SER A 127 -2.89 -11.58 6.51
N GLN A 128 -3.56 -12.73 6.63
CA GLN A 128 -4.40 -13.31 5.58
C GLN A 128 -5.90 -13.29 5.85
N ALA A 129 -6.30 -13.07 7.09
CA ALA A 129 -7.69 -13.28 7.47
C ALA A 129 -8.56 -12.09 7.06
N SER A 130 -9.68 -12.41 6.41
CA SER A 130 -10.85 -11.53 6.31
C SER A 130 -11.26 -11.11 7.73
N GLY A 131 -11.31 -9.81 7.98
CA GLY A 131 -11.66 -9.24 9.30
C GLY A 131 -10.55 -9.23 10.35
N ALA A 132 -9.35 -9.75 10.07
CA ALA A 132 -8.19 -9.56 10.95
C ALA A 132 -7.45 -8.26 10.61
N PRO A 133 -6.75 -7.62 11.58
CA PRO A 133 -5.92 -6.47 11.28
C PRO A 133 -4.87 -6.82 10.22
N ALA A 134 -4.73 -5.98 9.20
CA ALA A 134 -3.62 -6.07 8.26
C ALA A 134 -2.31 -5.83 9.03
N VAL A 135 -1.40 -6.80 9.03
CA VAL A 135 -0.14 -6.73 9.78
C VAL A 135 0.95 -7.39 8.95
N LEU A 136 2.12 -6.76 8.90
CA LEU A 136 3.34 -7.38 8.41
C LEU A 136 3.86 -8.32 9.51
N LEU A 137 3.75 -9.63 9.28
CA LEU A 137 4.00 -10.66 10.30
C LEU A 137 5.48 -11.00 10.43
N ALA A 138 6.23 -10.97 9.33
CA ALA A 138 7.66 -11.20 9.33
C ALA A 138 8.30 -10.65 8.05
N THR A 139 9.49 -10.09 8.16
CA THR A 139 10.39 -9.85 7.03
C THR A 139 11.64 -10.67 7.26
N ARG A 140 11.92 -11.64 6.38
CA ARG A 140 13.06 -12.54 6.53
C ARG A 140 14.39 -11.80 6.28
N ASP A 141 14.35 -10.70 5.52
CA ASP A 141 15.52 -9.93 5.07
C ASP A 141 15.89 -8.73 5.97
N ASP A 142 14.97 -8.24 6.82
CA ASP A 142 15.20 -7.09 7.72
C ASP A 142 14.26 -7.15 8.93
N ARG A 143 14.44 -8.13 9.83
CA ARG A 143 13.54 -8.32 11.00
C ARG A 143 13.33 -7.04 11.85
N PRO A 144 14.35 -6.19 12.11
CA PRO A 144 14.14 -4.91 12.79
C PRO A 144 13.35 -3.91 11.94
N GLY A 145 13.42 -4.01 10.61
CA GLY A 145 12.69 -3.15 9.68
C GLY A 145 11.24 -3.49 9.48
N ALA A 146 10.81 -4.72 9.71
CA ALA A 146 9.38 -5.08 9.72
C ALA A 146 8.57 -4.16 10.66
N ALA A 147 9.13 -3.85 11.84
CA ALA A 147 8.50 -2.99 12.83
C ALA A 147 8.34 -1.52 12.39
N ARG A 148 9.03 -1.10 11.32
CA ARG A 148 8.93 0.26 10.76
C ARG A 148 7.79 0.42 9.74
N TRP A 149 7.12 -0.68 9.39
CA TRP A 149 6.03 -0.68 8.43
C TRP A 149 4.71 -0.99 9.12
N SER A 150 3.70 -0.19 8.81
CA SER A 150 2.33 -0.56 9.08
C SER A 150 1.70 -1.10 7.80
N LEU A 151 0.62 -1.86 7.94
CA LEU A 151 -0.18 -2.32 6.83
C LEU A 151 -1.64 -2.10 7.20
N ARG A 152 -2.45 -1.58 6.28
CA ARG A 152 -3.90 -1.41 6.49
C ARG A 152 -4.65 -1.77 5.24
N GLU A 153 -5.80 -2.39 5.45
CA GLU A 153 -6.80 -2.57 4.40
C GLU A 153 -7.59 -1.27 4.23
N LEU A 154 -8.00 -1.01 2.99
CA LEU A 154 -8.80 0.14 2.61
C LEU A 154 -10.13 -0.33 2.03
N ALA A 155 -11.22 0.29 2.45
CA ALA A 155 -12.53 0.00 1.91
C ALA A 155 -12.66 0.61 0.50
N ALA A 156 -12.49 -0.23 -0.53
CA ALA A 156 -12.67 0.15 -1.94
C ALA A 156 -13.97 -0.43 -2.56
N GLY A 157 -14.86 -0.97 -1.71
CA GLY A 157 -16.10 -1.63 -2.12
C GLY A 157 -15.97 -3.17 -2.24
N PRO A 158 -17.09 -3.89 -2.37
CA PRO A 158 -17.11 -5.36 -2.25
C PRO A 158 -16.37 -6.10 -3.37
N GLY A 159 -16.25 -5.49 -4.56
CA GLY A 159 -15.53 -6.05 -5.71
C GLY A 159 -14.03 -5.77 -5.74
N TYR A 160 -13.49 -5.11 -4.71
CA TYR A 160 -12.09 -4.70 -4.66
C TYR A 160 -11.41 -5.16 -3.38
N ALA A 161 -10.12 -5.44 -3.49
CA ALA A 161 -9.20 -5.57 -2.37
C ALA A 161 -8.19 -4.44 -2.46
N ALA A 162 -7.98 -3.69 -1.38
CA ALA A 162 -7.08 -2.54 -1.38
C ALA A 162 -6.28 -2.45 -0.10
N ALA A 163 -5.01 -2.04 -0.20
CA ALA A 163 -4.12 -1.92 0.94
C ALA A 163 -3.18 -0.71 0.83
N VAL A 164 -2.68 -0.29 1.98
CA VAL A 164 -1.64 0.72 2.12
C VAL A 164 -0.59 0.27 3.13
N ALA A 165 0.67 0.53 2.79
CA ALA A 165 1.83 0.23 3.61
C ALA A 165 2.70 1.48 3.78
N PRO A 166 2.55 2.25 4.88
CA PRO A 166 3.46 3.35 5.20
C PRO A 166 4.65 2.88 6.06
N ARG A 167 5.83 3.45 5.80
CA ARG A 167 7.07 3.27 6.57
C ARG A 167 7.12 4.25 7.74
N ALA A 168 6.21 4.14 8.71
CA ALA A 168 6.21 5.02 9.87
C ALA A 168 6.07 4.25 11.19
N ALA A 169 6.86 4.66 12.18
CA ALA A 169 6.57 4.41 13.59
C ALA A 169 5.48 5.38 14.11
N ALA A 170 5.41 6.61 13.57
CA ALA A 170 4.31 7.56 13.77
C ALA A 170 4.32 8.68 12.70
N GLY A 171 3.14 9.01 12.15
CA GLY A 171 2.91 10.23 11.37
C GLY A 171 1.80 10.14 10.30
N VAL A 172 1.43 11.27 9.68
CA VAL A 172 0.23 11.42 8.82
C VAL A 172 0.46 11.01 7.37
N CYS A 173 -0.17 9.92 6.93
CA CYS A 173 -0.29 9.58 5.52
C CYS A 173 -1.71 9.87 5.04
N ALA A 174 -1.85 10.66 3.97
CA ALA A 174 -3.12 10.85 3.31
C ALA A 174 -3.29 9.75 2.25
N VAL A 175 -4.45 9.10 2.26
CA VAL A 175 -4.82 8.05 1.31
C VAL A 175 -6.13 8.50 0.65
N GLY A 176 -6.33 8.16 -0.62
CA GLY A 176 -7.58 8.49 -1.30
C GLY A 176 -7.88 7.53 -2.42
N VAL A 177 -9.17 7.33 -2.69
CA VAL A 177 -9.67 6.54 -3.81
C VAL A 177 -10.39 7.47 -4.77
N GLY A 178 -10.03 7.43 -6.05
CA GLY A 178 -10.71 8.13 -7.13
C GLY A 178 -11.32 7.15 -8.12
N ARG A 179 -12.27 7.63 -8.94
CA ARG A 179 -12.78 6.86 -10.08
C ARG A 179 -11.97 7.17 -11.33
N VAL A 180 -11.70 6.14 -12.10
CA VAL A 180 -11.12 6.27 -13.43
C VAL A 180 -12.28 6.39 -14.41
N THR A 181 -12.66 7.62 -14.73
CA THR A 181 -13.58 7.89 -15.83
C THR A 181 -12.77 7.91 -17.14
N ASN A 182 -13.34 7.34 -18.20
CA ASN A 182 -12.57 6.76 -19.29
C ASN A 182 -11.77 7.78 -20.13
N ARG A 183 -10.77 7.24 -20.84
CA ARG A 183 -9.77 7.88 -21.70
C ARG A 183 -10.37 8.81 -22.75
N LEU A 184 -9.76 9.97 -22.96
CA LEU A 184 -9.92 10.69 -24.22
C LEU A 184 -9.14 9.95 -25.31
N ASN A 185 -9.69 9.94 -26.53
CA ASN A 185 -8.95 9.63 -27.74
C ASN A 185 -7.66 10.46 -27.72
N GLU A 186 -6.49 9.85 -27.99
CA GLU A 186 -5.13 10.44 -27.87
C GLU A 186 -4.38 10.20 -26.55
N GLY A 187 -4.44 8.97 -26.00
CA GLY A 187 -3.43 8.50 -25.03
C GLY A 187 -3.43 9.18 -23.66
N SER A 188 -4.44 10.00 -23.38
CA SER A 188 -4.56 10.79 -22.15
C SER A 188 -5.69 10.25 -21.27
N VAL A 189 -5.36 9.74 -20.08
CA VAL A 189 -6.35 9.35 -19.06
C VAL A 189 -6.75 10.61 -18.27
N LEU A 190 -8.00 11.03 -18.38
CA LEU A 190 -8.58 12.00 -17.45
C LEU A 190 -8.95 11.27 -16.16
N TRP A 191 -8.54 11.83 -15.02
CA TRP A 191 -8.89 11.29 -13.71
C TRP A 191 -9.94 12.19 -13.10
N GLU A 192 -11.15 11.67 -12.91
CA GLU A 192 -12.12 12.32 -12.03
C GLU A 192 -11.75 11.94 -10.60
N VAL A 193 -11.02 12.84 -9.93
CA VAL A 193 -10.77 12.72 -8.50
C VAL A 193 -12.10 12.96 -7.81
N ILE A 194 -12.81 11.88 -7.48
CA ILE A 194 -13.95 11.98 -6.57
C ILE A 194 -13.38 12.26 -5.19
N PRO A 195 -13.67 13.42 -4.58
CA PRO A 195 -13.15 13.78 -3.27
C PRO A 195 -13.97 13.08 -2.17
N GLU A 196 -14.18 11.77 -2.30
CA GLU A 196 -14.48 10.93 -1.14
C GLU A 196 -13.16 10.78 -0.37
N LEU A 197 -12.77 11.89 0.26
CA LEU A 197 -11.65 12.07 1.17
C LEU A 197 -11.81 11.11 2.34
N ALA A 198 -11.38 9.87 2.16
CA ALA A 198 -10.99 9.06 3.30
C ALA A 198 -9.59 9.53 3.71
N GLU A 199 -9.45 10.67 4.41
CA GLU A 199 -8.24 10.93 5.17
C GLU A 199 -8.04 9.78 6.16
N VAL A 200 -7.27 8.76 5.77
CA VAL A 200 -6.89 7.69 6.69
C VAL A 200 -5.76 8.23 7.56
N LEU A 201 -6.12 8.91 8.64
CA LEU A 201 -5.16 9.34 9.65
C LEU A 201 -4.51 8.13 10.30
N PHE A 202 -3.24 7.90 9.98
CA PHE A 202 -2.39 6.96 10.70
C PHE A 202 -1.87 7.62 11.98
N LYS A 203 -2.57 7.46 13.10
CA LYS A 203 -1.97 7.68 14.42
C LYS A 203 -0.99 6.53 14.70
N GLY A 204 0.29 6.85 14.91
CA GLY A 204 1.29 5.87 15.33
C GLY A 204 0.86 5.17 16.62
N ARG A 205 1.33 3.94 16.86
CA ARG A 205 1.13 3.30 18.16
C ARG A 205 1.79 4.19 19.21
N GLU A 206 1.07 4.51 20.29
CA GLU A 206 1.72 5.01 21.50
C GLU A 206 2.81 4.00 21.88
N ALA A 207 4.02 4.50 22.11
CA ALA A 207 5.09 3.68 22.62
C ALA A 207 4.59 3.04 23.92
N VAL A 208 4.52 1.70 23.96
CA VAL A 208 4.29 0.98 25.21
C VAL A 208 5.44 1.43 26.13
N PRO A 209 5.16 2.05 27.29
CA PRO A 209 6.23 2.45 28.18
C PRO A 209 7.02 1.21 28.55
N SER A 210 8.33 1.28 28.28
CA SER A 210 9.32 0.34 28.77
C SER A 210 9.11 0.19 30.28
N SER A 211 8.49 -0.91 30.69
CA SER A 211 8.49 -1.31 32.10
C SER A 211 9.94 -1.63 32.43
N ARG A 212 10.64 -0.65 33.02
CA ARG A 212 11.83 -0.92 33.82
C ARG A 212 11.47 -2.02 34.80
N THR A 213 12.04 -3.19 34.59
CA THR A 213 12.13 -4.21 35.61
C THR A 213 13.01 -3.66 36.72
N ASP A 214 12.40 -3.15 37.78
CA ASP A 214 13.05 -3.10 39.08
C ASP A 214 13.42 -4.54 39.46
N ARG A 215 14.72 -4.79 39.59
CA ARG A 215 15.21 -5.96 40.31
C ARG A 215 15.04 -5.67 41.80
N PRO A 216 14.46 -6.58 42.60
CA PRO A 216 14.69 -6.54 44.03
C PRO A 216 16.07 -7.13 44.35
N GLU A 217 16.75 -6.49 45.31
CA GLU A 217 17.83 -7.08 46.11
C GLU A 217 17.30 -8.19 47.02
#